data_AF-A0A7V0IGW9-F1
#
_entry.id   AF-A0A7V0IGW9-F1
#
_cell.length_a   1.000
_cell.length_b   1.000
_cell.length_c   1.000
_cell.angle_alpha   90.00
_cell.angle_beta   90.00
_cell.angle_gamma   90.00
#
_symmetry.space_group_name_H-M   'P 1'
#
loop_
_entity.id
_entity.type
_entity.pdbx_description
1 polymer ?
#
loop_
_entity_poly.entity_id
_entity_poly.type
_entity_poly.pdbx_seq_one_letter_code
_entity_poly.pdbx_strand_id
1 'polypeptide(L)'
;MTLLCTMSPHSPSMWMVRSQAEPGNTCSSLFALCCWKGVGRGAPLPFCFFRTHPGEIMHDALIAIIFFLLGAAVGSFTNVLIWRLPRRESILFPGSHCPKCGAKIKFYDNIPIVSYIVLGGRCRNCGERISPRYPIVEALMAVSYLLIYLLSDPANILLIIQLAVLLPVFFALSWIDFEHYVIPDELTLSVAVAGIVFAGISGGFKGVGFAIIAGGVGAILFLVISAVGKKVFRKQALGEGDILLIGAVGTLVGVKGVFLVIFLSALLGAIFGIPFVLISRRKKPNSDSAIPFGPFICAATLIALIWGGKIIGWYLALF
;
A
#
# COMPACT_ATOMS: atom_id res chain seq x y z
N MET A 1 1.47 32.67 9.94
CA MET A 1 1.46 32.99 11.38
C MET A 1 2.80 32.53 11.95
N THR A 2 3.74 33.44 12.17
CA THR A 2 5.09 33.09 12.65
C THR A 2 5.11 33.19 14.18
N LEU A 3 5.17 32.05 14.87
CA LEU A 3 5.30 32.02 16.33
C LEU A 3 6.79 32.06 16.69
N LEU A 4 7.22 33.15 17.32
CA LEU A 4 8.55 33.29 17.93
C LEU A 4 8.42 33.01 19.43
N CYS A 5 9.05 31.93 19.91
CA CYS A 5 9.22 31.67 21.34
C CYS A 5 10.47 32.40 21.85
N THR A 6 10.29 33.41 22.69
CA THR A 6 11.40 34.08 23.41
C THR A 6 11.39 33.70 24.89
N MET A 7 12.54 33.37 25.47
CA MET A 7 12.68 33.09 26.90
C MET A 7 12.45 34.36 27.74
N SER A 8 11.74 34.24 28.86
CA SER A 8 11.62 35.31 29.86
C SER A 8 12.86 35.33 30.77
N PRO A 9 13.46 36.49 31.06
CA PRO A 9 14.72 36.58 31.80
C PRO A 9 14.60 36.34 33.33
N HIS A 10 13.42 36.11 33.89
CA HIS A 10 13.22 36.09 35.35
C HIS A 10 12.78 34.75 35.99
N SER A 11 12.59 33.67 35.24
CA SER A 11 12.46 32.32 35.81
C SER A 11 12.64 31.21 34.75
N PRO A 12 13.54 30.22 34.94
CA PRO A 12 13.87 29.25 33.89
C PRO A 12 12.81 28.16 33.64
N SER A 13 11.62 28.25 34.24
CA SER A 13 10.55 27.25 34.12
C SER A 13 9.25 27.77 33.51
N MET A 14 9.15 29.04 33.10
CA MET A 14 7.90 29.62 32.61
C MET A 14 8.05 30.21 31.20
N TRP A 15 7.47 29.53 30.21
CA TRP A 15 7.35 30.02 28.84
C TRP A 15 6.07 30.83 28.72
N MET A 16 6.18 32.14 28.44
CA MET A 16 5.02 32.98 28.10
C MET A 16 4.80 32.96 26.59
N VAL A 17 3.62 32.51 26.17
CA VAL A 17 3.14 32.69 24.80
C VAL A 17 2.45 34.05 24.73
N ARG A 18 3.08 35.03 24.10
CA ARG A 18 2.44 36.31 23.76
C ARG A 18 1.80 36.17 22.39
N SER A 19 0.48 36.08 22.32
CA SER A 19 -0.25 36.26 21.06
C SER A 19 -0.38 37.76 20.79
N GLN A 20 0.12 38.23 19.64
CA GLN A 20 -0.49 39.41 19.01
C GLN A 20 -1.73 38.89 18.28
N ALA A 21 -2.87 38.89 18.98
CA ALA A 21 -4.16 38.61 18.39
C ALA A 21 -4.89 39.95 18.17
N GLU A 22 -5.29 40.22 16.93
CA GLU A 22 -6.36 41.18 16.65
C GLU A 22 -7.66 40.71 17.36
N PRO A 23 -8.50 41.63 17.85
CA PRO A 23 -9.65 41.28 18.67
C PRO A 23 -10.76 40.68 17.79
N GLY A 24 -10.95 39.36 17.84
CA GLY A 24 -12.09 38.71 17.17
C GLY A 24 -12.16 37.19 17.15
N ASN A 25 -11.06 36.46 17.35
CA ASN A 25 -11.07 34.99 17.25
C ASN A 25 -11.02 34.30 18.61
N THR A 26 -12.14 33.66 18.97
CA THR A 26 -12.25 32.74 20.10
C THR A 26 -11.33 31.54 19.92
N CYS A 27 -10.29 31.47 20.76
CA CYS A 27 -9.39 30.33 20.83
C CYS A 27 -10.12 29.19 21.56
N SER A 28 -10.64 28.20 20.82
CA SER A 28 -11.28 27.01 21.38
C SER A 28 -10.26 26.17 22.16
N SER A 29 -10.65 25.75 23.37
CA SER A 29 -9.89 25.09 24.45
C SER A 29 -9.15 23.79 24.11
N LEU A 30 -9.18 23.33 22.86
CA LEU A 30 -8.46 22.14 22.38
C LEU A 30 -6.97 22.38 22.07
N PHE A 31 -6.54 23.63 21.87
CA PHE A 31 -5.13 23.96 21.61
C PHE A 31 -4.22 23.77 22.85
N ALA A 32 -4.77 23.82 24.06
CA ALA A 32 -4.00 23.76 25.30
C ALA A 32 -3.47 22.35 25.64
N LEU A 33 -4.02 21.29 25.05
CA LEU A 33 -3.65 19.91 25.36
C LEU A 33 -2.38 19.42 24.64
N CYS A 34 -1.93 20.10 23.57
CA CYS A 34 -0.74 19.67 22.83
C CYS A 34 0.59 20.10 23.49
N CYS A 35 0.54 21.05 24.43
CA CYS A 35 1.74 21.55 25.10
C CYS A 35 2.08 20.79 26.40
N TRP A 36 1.30 19.77 26.77
CA TRP A 36 1.48 19.01 28.01
C TRP A 36 1.93 17.57 27.76
N LYS A 37 3.18 17.41 27.34
CA LYS A 37 4.08 16.32 27.79
C LYS A 37 5.49 16.60 27.29
N GLY A 38 6.42 16.71 28.23
CA GLY A 38 7.83 16.99 27.96
C GLY A 38 8.46 16.00 27.01
N VAL A 39 8.74 16.46 25.79
CA VAL A 39 9.64 15.81 24.85
C VAL A 39 10.78 16.80 24.61
N GLY A 40 11.99 16.33 24.86
CA GLY A 40 13.22 17.13 24.80
C GLY A 40 13.47 17.75 23.42
N ARG A 41 14.37 18.74 23.43
CA ARG A 41 14.86 19.51 22.28
C ARG A 41 15.04 18.64 21.03
N GLY A 42 14.39 19.01 19.93
CA GLY A 42 14.80 18.61 18.58
C GLY A 42 14.02 17.49 17.88
N ALA A 43 12.95 16.95 18.45
CA ALA A 43 12.11 15.97 17.75
C ALA A 43 10.88 16.64 17.08
N PRO A 44 10.72 16.60 15.75
CA PRO A 44 9.44 16.95 15.15
C PRO A 44 8.41 15.89 15.56
N LEU A 45 7.38 16.30 16.31
CA LEU A 45 6.19 15.48 16.53
C LEU A 45 5.62 15.08 15.15
N PRO A 46 5.38 13.78 14.87
CA PRO A 46 5.20 13.33 13.51
C PRO A 46 3.82 13.65 12.92
N PHE A 47 2.85 14.09 13.72
CA PHE A 47 1.48 14.32 13.24
C PHE A 47 0.80 15.42 14.06
N CYS A 48 1.06 16.68 13.73
CA CYS A 48 0.18 17.77 14.16
C CYS A 48 -0.97 17.86 13.16
N PHE A 49 -2.02 17.07 13.42
CA PHE A 49 -3.18 16.87 12.56
C PHE A 49 -4.20 17.99 12.81
N PHE A 50 -3.91 19.21 12.36
CA PHE A 50 -4.94 20.22 12.16
C PHE A 50 -4.66 20.97 10.87
N ARG A 51 -5.09 20.33 9.78
CA ARG A 51 -5.48 21.05 8.58
C ARG A 51 -6.71 21.87 8.98
N THR A 52 -6.47 23.16 9.20
CA THR A 52 -7.15 24.26 8.51
C THR A 52 -7.89 25.32 9.33
N HIS A 53 -7.77 26.55 8.80
CA HIS A 53 -8.73 27.63 8.88
C HIS A 53 -10.05 27.26 8.16
N PRO A 54 -11.20 27.84 8.52
CA PRO A 54 -12.53 27.40 8.06
C PRO A 54 -12.78 27.38 6.54
N GLY A 55 -12.00 28.09 5.72
CA GLY A 55 -12.12 28.08 4.25
C GLY A 55 -11.53 26.86 3.55
N GLU A 56 -10.61 26.12 4.18
CA GLU A 56 -9.93 24.99 3.53
C GLU A 56 -10.60 23.63 3.83
N ILE A 57 -11.51 23.58 4.81
CA ILE A 57 -12.25 22.35 5.20
C ILE A 57 -13.07 21.79 4.01
N MET A 58 -13.72 22.65 3.24
CA MET A 58 -14.56 22.22 2.10
C MET A 58 -13.70 21.66 0.95
N HIS A 59 -12.53 22.25 0.72
CA HIS A 59 -11.60 21.77 -0.31
C HIS A 59 -10.99 20.42 0.09
N ASP A 60 -10.59 20.27 1.36
CA ASP A 60 -10.03 19.02 1.86
C ASP A 60 -11.03 17.86 1.82
N ALA A 61 -12.29 18.13 2.19
CA ALA A 61 -13.36 17.15 2.12
C ALA A 61 -13.64 16.72 0.67
N LEU A 62 -13.66 17.67 -0.28
CA LEU A 62 -13.88 17.38 -1.69
C LEU A 62 -12.78 16.46 -2.26
N ILE A 63 -11.50 16.75 -1.96
CA ILE A 63 -10.39 15.94 -2.43
C ILE A 63 -10.43 14.54 -1.79
N ALA A 64 -10.73 14.45 -0.49
CA ALA A 64 -10.90 13.15 0.19
C ALA A 64 -11.97 12.29 -0.49
N ILE A 65 -13.12 12.89 -0.86
CA ILE A 65 -14.20 12.20 -1.58
C ILE A 65 -13.70 11.73 -2.96
N ILE A 66 -12.95 12.55 -3.68
CA ILE A 66 -12.38 12.18 -4.99
C ILE A 66 -11.46 10.96 -4.85
N PHE A 67 -10.56 10.94 -3.86
CA PHE A 67 -9.68 9.79 -3.60
C PHE A 67 -10.47 8.53 -3.26
N PHE A 68 -11.51 8.65 -2.43
CA PHE A 68 -12.38 7.52 -2.09
C PHE A 68 -13.08 6.95 -3.32
N LEU A 69 -13.69 7.81 -4.14
CA LEU A 69 -14.38 7.39 -5.37
C LEU A 69 -13.42 6.78 -6.40
N LEU A 70 -12.23 7.38 -6.55
CA LEU A 70 -11.17 6.84 -7.40
C LEU A 70 -10.73 5.45 -6.92
N GLY A 71 -10.50 5.29 -5.61
CA GLY A 71 -10.14 4.00 -5.04
C GLY A 71 -11.23 2.95 -5.23
N ALA A 72 -12.52 3.32 -5.12
CA ALA A 72 -13.62 2.41 -5.40
C ALA A 72 -13.64 1.96 -6.87
N ALA A 73 -13.43 2.89 -7.80
CA ALA A 73 -13.35 2.59 -9.24
C ALA A 73 -12.15 1.68 -9.57
N VAL A 74 -10.98 1.99 -9.01
CA VAL A 74 -9.77 1.18 -9.13
C VAL A 74 -9.95 -0.20 -8.50
N GLY A 75 -10.64 -0.29 -7.36
CA GLY A 75 -10.99 -1.56 -6.72
C GLY A 75 -11.88 -2.43 -7.60
N SER A 76 -12.82 -1.83 -8.34
CA SER A 76 -13.66 -2.54 -9.30
C SER A 76 -12.82 -3.11 -10.46
N PHE A 77 -11.86 -2.33 -10.98
CA PHE A 77 -10.89 -2.84 -11.96
C PHE A 77 -9.98 -3.93 -11.38
N THR A 78 -9.57 -3.80 -10.12
CA THR A 78 -8.74 -4.79 -9.43
C THR A 78 -9.45 -6.14 -9.32
N ASN A 79 -10.78 -6.16 -9.10
CA ASN A 79 -11.56 -7.41 -9.18
C ASN A 79 -11.46 -8.09 -10.56
N VAL A 80 -11.43 -7.31 -11.66
CA VAL A 80 -11.25 -7.85 -13.01
C VAL A 80 -9.87 -8.52 -13.14
N LEU A 81 -8.81 -7.87 -12.65
CA LEU A 81 -7.46 -8.44 -12.68
C LEU A 81 -7.40 -9.76 -11.90
N ILE A 82 -7.94 -9.78 -10.69
CA ILE A 82 -7.89 -10.98 -9.84
C ILE A 82 -8.69 -12.14 -10.44
N TRP A 83 -9.82 -11.86 -11.11
CA TRP A 83 -10.62 -12.91 -11.74
C TRP A 83 -9.97 -13.45 -13.02
N ARG A 84 -9.52 -12.56 -13.92
CA ARG A 84 -9.14 -12.91 -15.30
C ARG A 84 -7.70 -13.38 -15.47
N LEU A 85 -6.76 -12.77 -14.76
CA LEU A 85 -5.33 -13.08 -14.95
C LEU A 85 -4.98 -14.54 -14.63
N PRO A 86 -5.44 -15.15 -13.52
CA PRO A 86 -5.14 -16.56 -13.23
C PRO A 86 -5.73 -17.52 -14.28
N ARG A 87 -6.79 -17.07 -14.98
CA ARG A 87 -7.49 -17.82 -16.05
C ARG A 87 -6.93 -17.54 -17.43
N ARG A 88 -5.92 -16.67 -17.55
CA ARG A 88 -5.36 -16.18 -18.83
C ARG A 88 -6.44 -15.60 -19.76
N GLU A 89 -7.47 -15.02 -19.18
CA GLU A 89 -8.52 -14.32 -19.92
C GLU A 89 -8.08 -12.89 -20.24
N SER A 90 -8.59 -12.35 -21.35
CA SER A 90 -8.25 -10.99 -21.75
C SER A 90 -8.89 -9.96 -20.79
N ILE A 91 -8.12 -8.95 -20.39
CA ILE A 91 -8.57 -7.90 -19.47
C ILE A 91 -9.55 -6.93 -20.16
N LEU A 92 -9.38 -6.74 -21.48
CA LEU A 92 -10.12 -5.73 -22.25
C LEU A 92 -11.44 -6.27 -22.83
N PHE A 93 -11.46 -7.51 -23.35
CA PHE A 93 -12.62 -8.06 -24.04
C PHE A 93 -12.91 -9.52 -23.65
N PRO A 94 -14.18 -9.90 -23.39
CA PRO A 94 -15.39 -9.08 -23.36
C PRO A 94 -15.47 -8.17 -22.12
N GLY A 95 -16.40 -7.21 -22.12
CA GLY A 95 -16.67 -6.38 -20.93
C GLY A 95 -17.24 -7.17 -19.74
N SER A 96 -17.57 -6.47 -18.64
CA SER A 96 -18.19 -7.07 -17.46
C SER A 96 -19.50 -7.78 -17.82
N HIS A 97 -19.64 -9.05 -17.43
CA HIS A 97 -20.78 -9.90 -17.75
C HIS A 97 -21.10 -10.81 -16.56
N CYS A 98 -22.35 -11.26 -16.48
CA CYS A 98 -22.75 -12.23 -15.46
C CYS A 98 -22.18 -13.62 -15.80
N PRO A 99 -21.52 -14.32 -14.86
CA PRO A 99 -20.95 -15.63 -15.12
C PRO A 99 -21.98 -16.73 -15.39
N LYS A 100 -23.25 -16.55 -14.96
CA LYS A 100 -24.31 -17.55 -15.14
C LYS A 100 -25.12 -17.36 -16.42
N CYS A 101 -25.59 -16.15 -16.69
CA CYS A 101 -26.45 -15.89 -17.86
C CYS A 101 -25.71 -15.27 -19.04
N GLY A 102 -24.43 -14.90 -18.89
CA GLY A 102 -23.65 -14.24 -19.94
C GLY A 102 -24.13 -12.82 -20.30
N ALA A 103 -25.18 -12.32 -19.64
CA ALA A 103 -25.72 -10.99 -19.91
C ALA A 103 -24.66 -9.92 -19.62
N LYS A 104 -24.51 -8.97 -20.55
CA LYS A 104 -23.64 -7.82 -20.40
C LYS A 104 -24.15 -6.93 -19.26
N ILE A 105 -23.26 -6.56 -18.34
CA ILE A 105 -23.57 -5.66 -17.24
C ILE A 105 -23.59 -4.23 -17.79
N LYS A 106 -24.69 -3.51 -17.55
CA LYS A 106 -24.83 -2.11 -17.96
C LYS A 106 -23.94 -1.22 -17.10
N PHE A 107 -23.50 -0.08 -17.63
CA PHE A 107 -22.53 0.78 -16.93
C PHE A 107 -23.01 1.23 -15.53
N TYR A 108 -24.30 1.50 -15.36
CA TYR A 108 -24.89 1.90 -14.08
C TYR A 108 -25.08 0.75 -13.08
N ASP A 109 -25.05 -0.50 -13.56
CA ASP A 109 -25.01 -1.71 -12.71
C ASP A 109 -23.55 -2.08 -12.36
N ASN A 110 -22.58 -1.31 -12.85
CA ASN A 110 -21.14 -1.46 -12.61
C ASN A 110 -20.57 -0.30 -11.77
N ILE A 111 -21.43 0.47 -11.08
CA ILE A 111 -21.01 1.53 -10.16
C ILE A 111 -20.53 0.85 -8.87
N PRO A 112 -19.24 1.01 -8.48
CA PRO A 112 -18.66 0.32 -7.34
C PRO A 112 -19.47 0.54 -6.06
N ILE A 113 -19.65 -0.51 -5.26
CA ILE A 113 -20.37 -0.56 -3.97
C ILE A 113 -21.87 -0.30 -4.10
N VAL A 114 -22.26 0.80 -4.76
CA VAL A 114 -23.64 1.28 -4.88
C VAL A 114 -24.50 0.29 -5.66
N SER A 115 -24.05 -0.17 -6.82
CA SER A 115 -24.85 -1.10 -7.65
C SER A 115 -25.12 -2.41 -6.91
N TYR A 116 -24.15 -2.91 -6.12
CA TYR A 116 -24.34 -4.13 -5.33
C TYR A 116 -25.42 -3.95 -4.25
N ILE A 117 -25.42 -2.81 -3.55
CA ILE A 117 -26.41 -2.50 -2.51
C ILE A 117 -27.81 -2.36 -3.13
N VAL A 118 -27.93 -1.59 -4.22
CA VAL A 118 -29.22 -1.33 -4.89
C VAL A 118 -29.82 -2.61 -5.48
N LEU A 119 -28.99 -3.49 -6.05
CA LEU A 119 -29.44 -4.77 -6.60
C LEU A 119 -29.64 -5.86 -5.53
N GLY A 120 -29.35 -5.57 -4.25
CA GLY A 120 -29.41 -6.55 -3.17
C GLY A 120 -28.46 -7.74 -3.36
N GLY A 121 -27.31 -7.50 -4.01
CA GLY A 121 -26.31 -8.52 -4.33
C GLY A 121 -26.79 -9.56 -5.34
N ARG A 122 -27.70 -9.22 -6.25
CA ARG A 122 -28.23 -10.16 -7.27
C ARG A 122 -28.09 -9.60 -8.68
N CYS A 123 -27.89 -10.48 -9.66
CA CYS A 123 -27.92 -10.10 -11.06
C CYS A 123 -29.32 -9.63 -11.45
N ARG A 124 -29.42 -8.48 -12.14
CA ARG A 124 -30.68 -7.90 -12.61
C ARG A 124 -31.46 -8.83 -13.56
N ASN A 125 -30.77 -9.60 -14.41
CA ASN A 125 -31.41 -10.41 -15.44
C ASN A 125 -31.80 -11.81 -14.95
N CYS A 126 -30.91 -12.50 -14.22
CA CYS A 126 -31.13 -13.91 -13.84
C CYS A 126 -31.32 -14.13 -12.33
N GLY A 127 -31.20 -13.09 -11.50
CA GLY A 127 -31.36 -13.19 -10.04
C GLY A 127 -30.23 -13.90 -9.30
N GLU A 128 -29.18 -14.34 -9.99
CA GLU A 128 -28.05 -15.05 -9.39
C GLU A 128 -27.31 -14.18 -8.38
N ARG A 129 -26.82 -14.79 -7.29
CA ARG A 129 -26.12 -14.04 -6.24
C ARG A 129 -24.74 -13.61 -6.72
N ILE A 130 -24.46 -12.32 -6.59
CA ILE A 130 -23.13 -11.74 -6.81
C ILE A 130 -22.33 -11.96 -5.52
N SER A 131 -21.07 -12.39 -5.65
CA SER A 131 -20.22 -12.64 -4.49
C SER A 131 -19.96 -11.35 -3.71
N PRO A 132 -20.03 -11.37 -2.36
CA PRO A 132 -19.72 -10.19 -1.53
C PRO A 132 -18.24 -9.76 -1.62
N ARG A 133 -17.37 -10.60 -2.21
CA ARG A 133 -15.98 -10.25 -2.49
C ARG A 133 -15.85 -8.98 -3.33
N TYR A 134 -16.71 -8.78 -4.32
CA TYR A 134 -16.65 -7.62 -5.22
C TYR A 134 -16.76 -6.30 -4.44
N PRO A 135 -17.84 -6.04 -3.68
CA PRO A 135 -17.96 -4.81 -2.90
C PRO A 135 -16.94 -4.71 -1.75
N ILE A 136 -16.45 -5.84 -1.20
CA ILE A 136 -15.39 -5.82 -0.18
C ILE A 136 -14.09 -5.29 -0.77
N VAL A 137 -13.66 -5.79 -1.93
CA VAL A 137 -12.42 -5.32 -2.59
C VAL A 137 -12.55 -3.86 -3.00
N GLU A 138 -13.72 -3.44 -3.51
CA GLU A 138 -14.00 -2.05 -3.85
C GLU A 138 -13.90 -1.14 -2.62
N ALA A 139 -14.50 -1.54 -1.49
CA ALA A 139 -14.45 -0.78 -0.25
C ALA A 139 -13.03 -0.72 0.35
N LEU A 140 -12.30 -1.83 0.35
CA LEU A 140 -10.92 -1.86 0.83
C LEU A 140 -10.04 -0.92 0.02
N MET A 141 -10.14 -0.93 -1.32
CA MET A 141 -9.37 -0.03 -2.17
C MET A 141 -9.77 1.43 -2.00
N ALA A 142 -11.07 1.73 -1.87
CA ALA A 142 -11.59 3.06 -1.58
C ALA A 142 -11.02 3.63 -0.28
N VAL A 143 -11.02 2.82 0.79
CA VAL A 143 -10.45 3.20 2.09
C VAL A 143 -8.94 3.37 1.98
N SER A 144 -8.22 2.47 1.30
CA SER A 144 -6.77 2.58 1.16
C SER A 144 -6.35 3.83 0.38
N TYR A 145 -7.07 4.21 -0.67
CA TYR A 145 -6.82 5.47 -1.39
C TYR A 145 -7.10 6.70 -0.53
N LEU A 146 -8.18 6.68 0.25
CA LEU A 146 -8.46 7.72 1.23
C LEU A 146 -7.34 7.82 2.27
N LEU A 147 -6.83 6.69 2.77
CA LEU A 147 -5.70 6.67 3.71
C LEU A 147 -4.41 7.19 3.09
N ILE A 148 -4.14 6.91 1.81
CA ILE A 148 -3.01 7.52 1.09
C ILE A 148 -3.13 9.04 1.15
N TYR A 149 -4.31 9.60 0.87
CA TYR A 149 -4.53 11.05 0.94
C TYR A 149 -4.38 11.62 2.37
N LEU A 150 -4.95 10.96 3.37
CA LEU A 150 -4.96 11.45 4.75
C LEU A 150 -3.61 11.33 5.47
N LEU A 151 -2.80 10.32 5.11
CA LEU A 151 -1.55 10.01 5.82
C LEU A 151 -0.31 10.53 5.08
N SER A 152 -0.41 10.85 3.78
CA SER A 152 0.72 11.36 3.01
C SER A 152 0.85 12.87 3.15
N ASP A 153 2.09 13.35 3.17
CA ASP A 153 2.37 14.78 3.05
C ASP A 153 1.95 15.26 1.64
N PRO A 154 1.05 16.25 1.52
CA PRO A 154 0.61 16.81 0.25
C PRO A 154 1.76 17.32 -0.63
N ALA A 155 2.90 17.71 -0.04
CA ALA A 155 4.08 18.14 -0.79
C ALA A 155 4.73 16.99 -1.58
N ASN A 156 4.57 15.74 -1.12
CA ASN A 156 5.18 14.55 -1.73
C ASN A 156 4.26 13.92 -2.79
N ILE A 157 3.88 14.71 -3.79
CA ILE A 157 2.97 14.28 -4.88
C ILE A 157 3.48 13.02 -5.58
N LEU A 158 4.79 12.91 -5.80
CA LEU A 158 5.39 11.74 -6.45
C LEU A 158 5.13 10.44 -5.67
N LEU A 159 5.24 10.48 -4.34
CA LEU A 159 4.97 9.32 -3.48
C LEU A 159 3.48 8.95 -3.51
N ILE A 160 2.58 9.94 -3.49
CA ILE A 160 1.13 9.72 -3.59
C ILE A 160 0.79 9.01 -4.91
N ILE A 161 1.32 9.49 -6.04
CA ILE A 161 1.10 8.87 -7.35
C ILE A 161 1.69 7.46 -7.39
N GLN A 162 2.91 7.28 -6.87
CA GLN A 162 3.58 5.98 -6.82
C GLN A 162 2.76 4.96 -6.01
N LEU A 163 2.27 5.34 -4.83
CA LEU A 163 1.41 4.48 -4.01
C LEU A 163 0.07 4.20 -4.69
N ALA A 164 -0.57 5.21 -5.29
CA ALA A 164 -1.84 5.02 -6.00
C ALA A 164 -1.70 4.02 -7.16
N VAL A 165 -0.61 4.07 -7.93
CA VAL A 165 -0.38 3.13 -9.05
C VAL A 165 -0.04 1.73 -8.56
N LEU A 166 0.81 1.59 -7.54
CA LEU A 166 1.32 0.29 -7.11
C LEU A 166 0.36 -0.48 -6.21
N LEU A 167 -0.41 0.22 -5.37
CA LEU A 167 -1.33 -0.40 -4.42
C LEU A 167 -2.32 -1.40 -5.07
N PRO A 168 -3.05 -1.07 -6.16
CA PRO A 168 -3.96 -2.03 -6.79
C PRO A 168 -3.23 -3.23 -7.40
N VAL A 169 -2.02 -3.04 -7.93
CA VAL A 169 -1.20 -4.13 -8.48
C VAL A 169 -0.74 -5.07 -7.38
N PHE A 170 -0.21 -4.54 -6.27
CA PHE A 170 0.19 -5.34 -5.12
C PHE A 170 -1.00 -6.02 -4.44
N PHE A 171 -2.16 -5.36 -4.37
CA PHE A 171 -3.37 -5.96 -3.86
C PHE A 171 -3.82 -7.14 -4.74
N ALA A 172 -3.82 -6.96 -6.07
CA ALA A 172 -4.14 -8.03 -7.01
C ALA A 172 -3.16 -9.21 -6.90
N LEU A 173 -1.86 -8.93 -6.89
CA LEU A 173 -0.81 -9.95 -6.70
C LEU A 173 -1.00 -10.73 -5.41
N SER A 174 -1.22 -10.03 -4.29
CA SER A 174 -1.42 -10.66 -2.98
C SER A 174 -2.67 -11.55 -2.96
N TRP A 175 -3.76 -11.08 -3.58
CA TRP A 175 -5.00 -11.84 -3.60
C TRP A 175 -4.92 -13.07 -4.51
N ILE A 176 -4.32 -12.91 -5.70
CA ILE A 176 -4.10 -14.01 -6.63
C ILE A 176 -3.18 -15.06 -6.00
N ASP A 177 -2.07 -14.65 -5.39
CA ASP A 177 -1.14 -15.60 -4.75
C ASP A 177 -1.79 -16.34 -3.59
N PHE A 178 -2.62 -15.66 -2.78
CA PHE A 178 -3.36 -16.29 -1.69
C PHE A 178 -4.37 -17.35 -2.16
N GLU A 179 -5.02 -17.14 -3.31
CA GLU A 179 -6.03 -18.07 -3.84
C GLU A 179 -5.45 -19.17 -4.75
N HIS A 180 -4.44 -18.82 -5.55
CA HIS A 180 -3.95 -19.64 -6.65
C HIS A 180 -2.49 -20.07 -6.51
N TYR A 181 -1.72 -19.54 -5.56
CA TYR A 181 -0.28 -19.80 -5.39
C TYR A 181 0.54 -19.52 -6.67
N VAL A 182 0.09 -18.54 -7.46
CA VAL A 182 0.71 -18.15 -8.72
C VAL A 182 0.84 -16.63 -8.73
N ILE A 183 1.99 -16.14 -9.19
CA ILE A 183 2.26 -14.71 -9.40
C ILE A 183 2.23 -14.47 -10.92
N PRO A 184 1.24 -13.72 -11.45
CA PRO A 184 1.18 -13.40 -12.88
C PRO A 184 2.37 -12.53 -13.31
N ASP A 185 3.05 -12.94 -14.37
CA ASP A 185 4.21 -12.24 -14.92
C ASP A 185 3.84 -10.85 -15.44
N GLU A 186 2.61 -10.66 -15.94
CA GLU A 186 2.12 -9.37 -16.45
C GLU A 186 2.08 -8.31 -15.35
N LEU A 187 1.65 -8.69 -14.13
CA LEU A 187 1.62 -7.77 -12.99
C LEU A 187 3.03 -7.51 -12.47
N THR A 188 3.87 -8.54 -12.37
CA THR A 188 5.27 -8.38 -11.96
C THR A 188 6.03 -7.45 -12.91
N LEU A 189 5.82 -7.59 -14.22
CA LEU A 189 6.40 -6.70 -15.22
C LEU A 189 5.90 -5.25 -15.05
N SER A 190 4.61 -5.07 -14.76
CA SER A 190 4.05 -3.73 -14.53
C SER A 190 4.72 -3.03 -13.33
N VAL A 191 5.06 -3.77 -12.28
CA VAL A 191 5.81 -3.26 -11.11
C VAL A 191 7.22 -2.83 -11.52
N ALA A 192 7.93 -3.65 -12.30
CA ALA A 192 9.28 -3.33 -12.78
C ALA A 192 9.30 -2.08 -13.68
N VAL A 193 8.35 -1.99 -14.61
CA VAL A 193 8.20 -0.83 -15.50
C VAL A 193 7.88 0.42 -14.68
N ALA A 194 6.94 0.34 -13.75
CA ALA A 194 6.62 1.45 -12.86
C ALA A 194 7.86 1.91 -12.08
N GLY A 195 8.66 0.99 -11.52
CA GLY A 195 9.88 1.33 -10.81
C GLY A 195 10.91 2.06 -11.65
N ILE A 196 11.15 1.58 -12.87
CA ILE A 196 12.06 2.24 -13.82
C ILE A 196 11.56 3.65 -14.17
N VAL A 197 10.26 3.81 -14.43
CA VAL A 197 9.64 5.12 -14.74
C VAL A 197 9.79 6.08 -13.56
N PHE A 198 9.44 5.66 -12.34
CA PHE A 198 9.57 6.51 -11.15
C PHE A 198 11.04 6.85 -10.83
N ALA A 199 11.96 5.92 -11.07
CA ALA A 199 13.40 6.17 -10.93
C ALA A 199 13.91 7.18 -11.98
N GLY A 200 13.38 7.12 -13.21
CA GLY A 200 13.67 8.10 -14.25
C GLY A 200 13.14 9.50 -13.94
N ILE A 201 11.91 9.60 -13.40
CA ILE A 201 11.32 10.88 -12.99
C ILE A 201 12.11 11.52 -11.84
N SER A 202 12.55 10.72 -10.86
CA SER A 202 13.26 11.24 -9.68
C SER A 202 14.75 11.47 -9.88
N GLY A 203 15.43 10.65 -10.69
CA GLY A 203 16.90 10.65 -10.82
C GLY A 203 17.43 10.67 -12.25
N GLY A 204 16.57 10.86 -13.26
CA GLY A 204 16.95 10.87 -14.67
C GLY A 204 17.60 9.55 -15.12
N PHE A 205 18.52 9.65 -16.09
CA PHE A 205 19.22 8.47 -16.64
C PHE A 205 20.03 7.70 -15.59
N LYS A 206 20.65 8.40 -14.63
CA LYS A 206 21.36 7.77 -13.52
C LYS A 206 20.40 6.98 -12.63
N GLY A 207 19.22 7.54 -12.34
CA GLY A 207 18.17 6.87 -11.57
C GLY A 207 17.72 5.57 -12.22
N VAL A 208 17.49 5.57 -13.54
CA VAL A 208 17.15 4.37 -14.31
C VAL A 208 18.24 3.30 -14.19
N GLY A 209 19.51 3.69 -14.37
CA GLY A 209 20.64 2.77 -14.21
C GLY A 209 20.69 2.12 -12.83
N PHE A 210 20.50 2.91 -11.77
CA PHE A 210 20.44 2.40 -10.39
C PHE A 210 19.24 1.47 -10.16
N ALA A 211 18.08 1.78 -10.71
CA ALA A 211 16.89 0.94 -10.58
C ALA A 211 17.08 -0.44 -11.25
N ILE A 212 17.66 -0.48 -12.44
CA ILE A 212 17.95 -1.74 -13.15
C ILE A 212 18.96 -2.57 -12.35
N ILE A 213 20.04 -1.95 -11.86
CA ILE A 213 21.03 -2.63 -11.00
C ILE A 213 20.34 -3.16 -9.74
N ALA A 214 19.50 -2.37 -9.08
CA ALA A 214 18.79 -2.78 -7.88
C ALA A 214 17.85 -3.97 -8.12
N GLY A 215 17.11 -3.97 -9.24
CA GLY A 215 16.27 -5.09 -9.62
C GLY A 215 17.09 -6.36 -9.92
N GLY A 216 18.21 -6.22 -10.63
CA GLY A 216 19.15 -7.32 -10.88
C GLY A 216 19.74 -7.91 -9.60
N VAL A 217 20.18 -7.05 -8.67
CA VAL A 217 20.69 -7.46 -7.35
C VAL A 217 19.61 -8.19 -6.56
N GLY A 218 18.38 -7.70 -6.54
CA GLY A 218 17.25 -8.37 -5.87
C GLY A 218 16.98 -9.75 -6.45
N ALA A 219 16.87 -9.87 -7.78
CA ALA A 219 16.63 -11.15 -8.44
C ALA A 219 17.77 -12.15 -8.18
N ILE A 220 19.03 -11.73 -8.34
CA ILE A 220 20.20 -12.60 -8.11
C ILE A 220 20.27 -13.05 -6.65
N LEU A 221 20.04 -12.14 -5.70
CA LEU A 221 20.07 -12.47 -4.28
C LEU A 221 19.00 -13.53 -3.94
N PHE A 222 17.77 -13.34 -4.42
CA PHE A 222 16.68 -14.31 -4.20
C PHE A 222 16.90 -15.65 -4.92
N LEU A 223 17.51 -15.64 -6.12
CA LEU A 223 17.94 -16.85 -6.82
C LEU A 223 18.96 -17.64 -5.99
N VAL A 224 19.95 -16.97 -5.41
CA VAL A 224 20.96 -17.61 -4.56
C VAL A 224 20.31 -18.19 -3.31
N ILE A 225 19.43 -17.44 -2.64
CA ILE A 225 18.68 -17.93 -1.47
C ILE A 225 17.85 -19.17 -1.83
N SER A 226 17.14 -19.14 -2.97
CA SER A 226 16.35 -20.28 -3.44
C SER A 226 17.21 -21.50 -3.78
N ALA A 227 18.34 -21.31 -4.46
CA ALA A 227 19.26 -22.39 -4.81
C ALA A 227 19.91 -23.05 -3.58
N VAL A 228 20.35 -22.24 -2.61
CA VAL A 228 20.91 -22.72 -1.34
C VAL A 228 19.82 -23.41 -0.52
N GLY A 229 18.64 -22.80 -0.41
CA GLY A 229 17.49 -23.37 0.29
C GLY A 229 17.08 -24.73 -0.27
N LYS A 230 17.03 -24.86 -1.60
CA LYS A 230 16.73 -26.14 -2.28
C LYS A 230 17.75 -27.22 -1.92
N LYS A 231 19.04 -26.88 -1.84
CA LYS A 231 20.12 -27.80 -1.47
C LYS A 231 20.06 -28.23 0.00
N VAL A 232 19.76 -27.30 0.91
CA VAL A 232 19.73 -27.54 2.36
C VAL A 232 18.45 -28.29 2.78
N PHE A 233 17.28 -27.82 2.35
CA PHE A 233 15.98 -28.35 2.79
C PHE A 233 15.45 -29.48 1.91
N ARG A 234 16.14 -29.80 0.79
CA ARG A 234 15.73 -30.81 -0.21
C ARG A 234 14.29 -30.65 -0.73
N LYS A 235 13.73 -29.45 -0.59
CA LYS A 235 12.40 -29.03 -1.06
C LYS A 235 12.54 -27.66 -1.70
N GLN A 236 11.65 -27.32 -2.64
CA GLN A 236 11.57 -25.96 -3.18
C GLN A 236 11.19 -25.02 -2.02
N ALA A 237 12.14 -24.18 -1.62
CA ALA A 237 11.98 -23.29 -0.48
C ALA A 237 11.23 -22.01 -0.86
N LEU A 238 11.38 -21.54 -2.11
CA LEU A 238 10.75 -20.34 -2.65
C LEU A 238 10.28 -20.56 -4.09
N GLY A 239 9.16 -19.92 -4.46
CA GLY A 239 8.60 -19.99 -5.80
C GLY A 239 9.40 -19.15 -6.80
N GLU A 240 9.46 -19.58 -8.06
CA GLU A 240 10.13 -18.82 -9.12
C GLU A 240 9.47 -17.44 -9.34
N GLY A 241 8.15 -17.33 -9.12
CA GLY A 241 7.43 -16.06 -9.17
C GLY A 241 7.88 -15.05 -8.11
N ASP A 242 8.26 -15.50 -6.91
CA ASP A 242 8.73 -14.62 -5.83
C ASP A 242 10.06 -13.95 -6.20
N ILE A 243 10.90 -14.65 -6.95
CA ILE A 243 12.20 -14.17 -7.41
C ILE A 243 12.01 -13.02 -8.42
N LEU A 244 11.11 -13.20 -9.38
CA LEU A 244 10.76 -12.16 -10.34
C LEU A 244 10.12 -10.95 -9.65
N LEU A 245 9.25 -11.19 -8.65
CA LEU A 245 8.62 -10.13 -7.89
C LEU A 245 9.62 -9.30 -7.09
N ILE A 246 10.57 -9.94 -6.39
CA ILE A 246 11.65 -9.21 -5.68
C ILE A 246 12.54 -8.43 -6.66
N GLY A 247 12.82 -8.99 -7.84
CA GLY A 247 13.54 -8.27 -8.89
C GLY A 247 12.78 -7.02 -9.34
N ALA A 248 11.47 -7.13 -9.60
CA ALA A 248 10.63 -6.00 -9.97
C ALA A 248 10.55 -4.95 -8.85
N VAL A 249 10.32 -5.38 -7.61
CA VAL A 249 10.31 -4.51 -6.43
C VAL A 249 11.65 -3.81 -6.22
N GLY A 250 12.78 -4.47 -6.52
CA GLY A 250 14.10 -3.88 -6.40
C GLY A 250 14.28 -2.62 -7.24
N THR A 251 13.61 -2.55 -8.40
CA THR A 251 13.60 -1.33 -9.25
C THR A 251 12.92 -0.14 -8.57
N LEU A 252 12.01 -0.38 -7.62
CA LEU A 252 11.28 0.65 -6.89
C LEU A 252 12.01 1.14 -5.64
N VAL A 253 12.50 0.20 -4.83
CA VAL A 253 13.05 0.51 -3.49
C VAL A 253 14.56 0.71 -3.48
N GLY A 254 15.24 0.38 -4.59
CA GLY A 254 16.69 0.44 -4.70
C GLY A 254 17.41 -0.67 -3.92
N VAL A 255 18.74 -0.76 -4.06
CA VAL A 255 19.55 -1.85 -3.48
C VAL A 255 19.38 -1.96 -1.97
N LYS A 256 19.47 -0.83 -1.23
CA LYS A 256 19.29 -0.83 0.23
C LYS A 256 17.88 -1.27 0.63
N GLY A 257 16.88 -0.84 -0.15
CA GLY A 257 15.49 -1.20 0.06
C GLY A 257 15.22 -2.68 -0.17
N VAL A 258 15.89 -3.32 -1.13
CA VAL A 258 15.76 -4.78 -1.37
C VAL A 258 16.07 -5.57 -0.11
N PHE A 259 17.21 -5.29 0.56
CA PHE A 259 17.56 -5.98 1.80
C PHE A 259 16.50 -5.77 2.89
N LEU A 260 15.98 -4.54 3.02
CA LEU A 260 14.91 -4.23 3.96
C LEU A 260 13.62 -5.00 3.64
N VAL A 261 13.21 -5.07 2.37
CA VAL A 261 12.01 -5.80 1.93
C VAL A 261 12.16 -7.29 2.20
N ILE A 262 13.32 -7.89 1.92
CA ILE A 262 13.58 -9.31 2.21
C ILE A 262 13.46 -9.58 3.71
N PHE A 263 14.06 -8.72 4.53
CA PHE A 263 13.99 -8.86 5.99
C PHE A 263 12.56 -8.70 6.52
N LEU A 264 11.85 -7.64 6.10
CA LEU A 264 10.48 -7.38 6.54
C LEU A 264 9.50 -8.45 6.05
N SER A 265 9.64 -8.93 4.81
CA SER A 265 8.78 -9.98 4.27
C SER A 265 8.97 -11.30 5.01
N ALA A 266 10.20 -11.68 5.35
CA ALA A 266 10.48 -12.84 6.21
C ALA A 266 9.89 -12.67 7.62
N LEU A 267 10.01 -11.47 8.22
CA LEU A 267 9.44 -11.18 9.54
C LEU A 267 7.90 -11.27 9.53
N LEU A 268 7.25 -10.65 8.55
CA LEU A 268 5.80 -10.72 8.38
C LEU A 268 5.33 -12.15 8.10
N GLY A 269 6.05 -12.89 7.26
CA GLY A 269 5.78 -14.30 6.99
C GLY A 269 5.93 -15.18 8.23
N ALA A 270 6.90 -14.91 9.09
CA ALA A 270 7.03 -15.60 10.36
C ALA A 270 5.87 -15.28 11.33
N ILE A 271 5.52 -13.99 11.47
CA ILE A 271 4.46 -13.53 12.39
C ILE A 271 3.08 -14.02 11.95
N PHE A 272 2.75 -13.92 10.66
CA PHE A 272 1.40 -14.20 10.16
C PHE A 272 1.28 -15.56 9.45
N GLY A 273 2.32 -15.96 8.72
CA GLY A 273 2.33 -17.22 7.96
C GLY A 273 2.47 -18.47 8.83
N ILE A 274 3.32 -18.45 9.88
CA ILE A 274 3.48 -19.60 10.77
C ILE A 274 2.17 -19.92 11.53
N PRO A 275 1.51 -18.96 12.20
CA PRO A 275 0.22 -19.24 12.84
C PRO A 275 -0.84 -19.74 11.85
N PHE A 276 -0.87 -19.17 10.64
CA PHE A 276 -1.78 -19.62 9.59
C PHE A 276 -1.59 -21.09 9.22
N VAL A 277 -0.34 -21.54 9.06
CA VAL A 277 -0.04 -22.96 8.80
C VAL A 277 -0.39 -23.83 9.98
N LEU A 278 -0.08 -23.41 11.21
CA LEU A 278 -0.40 -24.18 12.41
C LEU A 278 -1.92 -24.38 12.55
N ILE A 279 -2.72 -23.35 12.31
CA ILE A 279 -4.19 -23.43 12.34
C ILE A 279 -4.72 -24.28 11.17
N SER A 280 -4.15 -24.12 9.98
CA SER A 280 -4.57 -24.86 8.79
C SER A 280 -4.27 -26.35 8.91
N ARG A 281 -3.10 -26.73 9.44
CA ARG A 281 -2.74 -28.13 9.72
C ARG A 281 -3.62 -28.77 10.77
N ARG A 282 -4.11 -28.01 11.76
CA ARG A 282 -5.13 -28.51 12.72
C ARG A 282 -6.44 -28.85 12.03
N LYS A 283 -6.84 -28.12 10.99
CA LYS A 283 -8.06 -28.38 10.22
C LYS A 283 -7.88 -29.47 9.15
N LYS A 284 -6.69 -29.55 8.52
CA LYS A 284 -6.34 -30.53 7.49
C LYS A 284 -4.90 -31.04 7.69
N PRO A 285 -4.70 -32.14 8.45
CA PRO A 285 -3.36 -32.61 8.82
C PRO A 285 -2.51 -33.15 7.66
N ASN A 286 -3.14 -33.54 6.55
CA ASN A 286 -2.45 -34.10 5.37
C ASN A 286 -2.34 -33.13 4.17
N SER A 287 -2.69 -31.84 4.31
CA SER A 287 -2.42 -30.87 3.24
C SER A 287 -1.02 -30.31 3.37
N ASP A 288 -0.22 -30.39 2.30
CA ASP A 288 0.97 -29.55 2.13
C ASP A 288 0.51 -28.10 1.99
N SER A 289 0.27 -27.44 3.13
CA SER A 289 -0.06 -26.03 3.19
C SER A 289 1.20 -25.23 2.89
N ALA A 290 1.43 -24.94 1.61
CA ALA A 290 2.38 -23.93 1.20
C ALA A 290 1.90 -22.56 1.71
N ILE A 291 2.83 -21.71 2.13
CA ILE A 291 2.55 -20.32 2.49
C ILE A 291 2.77 -19.47 1.22
N PRO A 292 1.76 -18.73 0.76
CA PRO A 292 1.95 -17.75 -0.31
C PRO A 292 2.83 -16.62 0.21
N PHE A 293 4.02 -16.43 -0.37
CA PHE A 293 5.00 -15.45 0.11
C PHE A 293 4.82 -14.06 -0.54
N GLY A 294 4.15 -14.01 -1.70
CA GLY A 294 3.87 -12.79 -2.45
C GLY A 294 3.17 -11.69 -1.64
N PRO A 295 2.13 -11.98 -0.81
CA PRO A 295 1.49 -10.99 0.04
C PRO A 295 2.45 -10.30 1.01
N PHE A 296 3.42 -11.05 1.55
CA PHE A 296 4.40 -10.50 2.49
C PHE A 296 5.43 -9.62 1.78
N ILE A 297 5.85 -9.99 0.57
CA ILE A 297 6.70 -9.13 -0.28
C ILE A 297 5.97 -7.83 -0.60
N CYS A 298 4.71 -7.90 -1.05
CA CYS A 298 3.90 -6.74 -1.39
C CYS A 298 3.73 -5.80 -0.19
N ALA A 299 3.38 -6.33 0.98
CA ALA A 299 3.24 -5.54 2.20
C ALA A 299 4.57 -4.91 2.65
N ALA A 300 5.66 -5.69 2.66
CA ALA A 300 6.99 -5.19 2.99
C ALA A 300 7.46 -4.07 2.05
N THR A 301 7.12 -4.18 0.76
CA THR A 301 7.43 -3.16 -0.24
C THR A 301 6.72 -1.85 0.04
N LEU A 302 5.41 -1.89 0.33
CA LEU A 302 4.65 -0.70 0.69
C LEU A 302 5.20 -0.04 1.96
N ILE A 303 5.57 -0.84 2.97
CA ILE A 303 6.22 -0.35 4.19
C ILE A 303 7.57 0.31 3.86
N ALA A 304 8.38 -0.31 3.01
CA ALA A 304 9.68 0.22 2.60
C ALA A 304 9.56 1.53 1.80
N LEU A 305 8.53 1.69 0.96
CA LEU A 305 8.30 2.93 0.22
C LEU A 305 7.91 4.09 1.15
N ILE A 306 7.08 3.84 2.16
CA ILE A 306 6.58 4.89 3.07
C ILE A 306 7.61 5.22 4.16
N TRP A 307 8.24 4.20 4.76
CA TRP A 307 9.08 4.35 5.95
C TRP A 307 10.53 3.91 5.75
N GLY A 308 10.92 3.37 4.59
CA GLY A 308 12.24 2.77 4.40
C GLY A 308 13.39 3.73 4.68
N GLY A 309 13.29 5.00 4.24
CA GLY A 309 14.30 6.01 4.56
C GLY A 309 14.49 6.25 6.06
N LYS A 310 13.38 6.29 6.82
CA LYS A 310 13.40 6.46 8.29
C LYS A 310 13.94 5.21 8.99
N ILE A 311 13.54 4.02 8.55
CA ILE A 311 13.98 2.75 9.12
C ILE A 311 15.49 2.56 8.91
N ILE A 312 15.95 2.77 7.67
CA ILE A 312 17.37 2.67 7.33
C ILE A 312 18.17 3.73 8.06
N GLY A 313 17.67 4.97 8.13
CA GLY A 313 18.33 6.05 8.87
C GLY A 313 18.45 5.76 10.37
N TRP A 314 17.41 5.23 11.00
CA TRP A 314 17.44 4.83 12.41
C TRP A 314 18.44 3.69 12.66
N TYR A 315 18.48 2.69 11.77
CA TYR A 315 19.47 1.62 11.85
C TYR A 315 20.91 2.12 11.72
N LEU A 316 21.17 3.02 10.76
CA LEU A 316 22.50 3.59 10.56
C LEU A 316 22.91 4.56 11.67
N ALA A 317 21.97 5.18 12.40
CA ALA A 317 22.28 6.08 13.51
C ALA A 317 22.60 5.35 14.82
N LEU A 318 22.31 4.05 14.90
CA LEU A 318 22.66 3.22 16.06
C LEU A 318 24.14 2.80 16.08
N PHE A 319 24.87 3.00 14.98
CA PHE A 319 26.28 2.63 14.80
C PHE A 319 27.09 3.83 14.30
#